data_AF-A0A1A3PKE4-F1
#
_entry.id   AF-A0A1A3PKE4-F1
#
_cell.length_a   1.000
_cell.length_b   1.000
_cell.length_c   1.000
_cell.angle_alpha   90.00
_cell.angle_beta   90.00
_cell.angle_gamma   90.00
#
_symmetry.space_group_name_H-M   'P 1'
#
loop_
_entity.id
_entity.type
_entity.pdbx_description
1 polymer ?
#
loop_
_entity_poly.entity_id
_entity_poly.type
_entity_poly.pdbx_seq_one_letter_code
_entity_poly.pdbx_strand_id
1 'polypeptide(L)'
;MRRPLVTTSIPEARLVELRREGNAQVQRFVDPDVIARCIEVLDRRGELWAAAVLGRDLVRRSLIRAGRPYLRAGEDYTLVAADRVETDCVAEVIWKAGQ
;
A
#
# COMPACT_ATOMS: atom_id res chain seq x y z
N MET A 1 -27.03 6.13 -6.59
CA MET A 1 -25.67 6.12 -7.17
C MET A 1 -24.66 6.14 -6.02
N ARG A 2 -23.88 5.07 -5.81
CA ARG A 2 -22.82 5.06 -4.77
C ARG A 2 -21.59 5.75 -5.35
N ARG A 3 -21.14 6.83 -4.72
CA ARG A 3 -19.84 7.47 -4.96
C ARG A 3 -18.76 6.38 -4.80
N PRO A 4 -17.79 6.22 -5.72
CA PRO A 4 -16.68 5.31 -5.44
C PRO A 4 -15.99 5.89 -4.20
N LEU A 5 -15.94 5.10 -3.12
CA LEU A 5 -15.11 5.41 -1.97
C LEU A 5 -13.70 5.47 -2.51
N VAL A 6 -13.15 6.66 -2.67
CA VAL A 6 -11.76 6.86 -3.09
C VAL A 6 -10.91 6.27 -1.97
N THR A 7 -10.41 5.05 -2.19
CA THR A 7 -9.78 4.27 -1.13
C THR A 7 -8.35 4.69 -0.83
N THR A 8 -7.72 5.46 -1.73
CA THR A 8 -6.40 6.06 -1.59
C THR A 8 -6.41 7.47 -2.19
N SER A 9 -5.69 8.42 -1.60
CA SER A 9 -5.55 9.78 -2.13
C SER A 9 -4.45 9.92 -3.17
N ILE A 10 -3.67 8.87 -3.42
CA ILE A 10 -2.55 8.89 -4.36
C ILE A 10 -3.10 8.90 -5.81
N PRO A 11 -2.67 9.82 -6.67
CA PRO A 11 -3.05 9.82 -8.09
C PRO A 11 -2.58 8.56 -8.81
N GLU A 12 -3.36 8.07 -9.79
CA GLU A 12 -3.06 6.81 -10.51
C GLU A 12 -1.67 6.80 -11.16
N ALA A 13 -1.23 7.93 -11.73
CA ALA A 13 0.11 8.04 -12.31
C ALA A 13 1.21 7.72 -11.28
N ARG A 14 1.06 8.22 -10.03
CA ARG A 14 2.01 7.94 -8.96
C ARG A 14 1.87 6.50 -8.44
N LEU A 15 0.68 5.93 -8.43
CA LEU A 15 0.49 4.50 -8.12
C LEU A 15 1.22 3.60 -9.12
N VAL A 16 1.19 3.92 -10.41
CA VAL A 16 1.94 3.18 -11.44
C VAL A 16 3.45 3.22 -11.17
N GLU A 17 3.98 4.38 -10.80
CA GLU A 17 5.39 4.52 -10.42
C GLU A 17 5.74 3.69 -9.19
N LEU A 18 4.95 3.78 -8.11
CA LEU A 18 5.17 3.02 -6.88
C LEU A 18 5.12 1.49 -7.10
N ARG A 19 4.24 1.03 -8.00
CA ARG A 19 4.19 -0.40 -8.40
C ARG A 19 5.43 -0.81 -9.18
N ARG A 20 5.97 0.07 -10.04
CA ARG A 20 7.24 -0.19 -10.76
C ARG A 20 8.42 -0.21 -9.80
N GLU A 21 8.49 0.76 -8.89
CA GLU A 21 9.53 0.87 -7.85
C GLU A 21 9.52 -0.38 -6.97
N GLY A 22 8.37 -0.81 -6.44
CA GLY A 22 8.26 -2.01 -5.61
C GLY A 22 8.67 -3.30 -6.34
N ASN A 23 8.27 -3.46 -7.60
CA ASN A 23 8.72 -4.59 -8.43
C ASN A 23 10.24 -4.58 -8.66
N ALA A 24 10.87 -3.40 -8.75
CA ALA A 24 12.32 -3.30 -8.91
C ALA A 24 13.09 -3.66 -7.63
N GLN A 25 12.44 -3.62 -6.46
CA GLN A 25 13.00 -4.03 -5.18
C GLN A 25 12.92 -5.55 -4.95
N VAL A 26 12.35 -6.32 -5.88
CA VAL A 26 12.28 -7.78 -5.74
C VAL A 26 13.68 -8.37 -5.71
N GLN A 27 14.03 -8.92 -4.54
CA GLN A 27 15.33 -9.53 -4.28
C GLN A 27 15.22 -11.01 -3.94
N ARG A 28 16.37 -11.71 -3.96
CA ARG A 28 16.45 -13.16 -3.67
C ARG A 28 16.06 -13.50 -2.24
N PHE A 29 16.24 -12.57 -1.31
CA PHE A 29 15.94 -12.74 0.12
C PHE A 29 14.88 -11.73 0.54
N VAL A 30 14.06 -12.11 1.52
CA VAL A 30 13.03 -11.23 2.06
C VAL A 30 13.67 -10.24 3.05
N ASP A 31 13.27 -8.97 2.98
CA ASP A 31 13.61 -7.96 3.98
C ASP A 31 12.62 -8.04 5.15
N PRO A 32 13.05 -8.45 6.35
CA PRO A 32 12.14 -8.63 7.48
C PRO A 32 11.52 -7.31 7.96
N ASP A 33 12.21 -6.19 7.83
CA ASP A 33 11.73 -4.88 8.29
C ASP A 33 10.59 -4.39 7.38
N VAL A 34 10.74 -4.59 6.07
CA VAL A 34 9.68 -4.28 5.09
C VAL A 34 8.46 -5.13 5.32
N ILE A 35 8.62 -6.42 5.63
CA ILE A 35 7.48 -7.29 5.97
C ILE A 35 6.78 -6.83 7.25
N ALA A 36 7.53 -6.54 8.31
CA ALA A 36 6.95 -6.03 9.55
C ALA A 36 6.16 -4.75 9.30
N ARG A 37 6.73 -3.81 8.54
CA ARG A 37 6.06 -2.55 8.20
C ARG A 37 4.83 -2.76 7.31
N CYS A 38 4.92 -3.65 6.33
CA CYS A 38 3.79 -4.00 5.46
C CYS A 38 2.61 -4.56 6.26
N ILE A 39 2.89 -5.42 7.25
CA ILE A 39 1.86 -5.97 8.15
C ILE A 39 1.15 -4.83 8.92
N GLU A 40 1.91 -3.87 9.47
CA GLU A 40 1.35 -2.71 10.17
C GLU A 40 0.48 -1.84 9.24
N VAL A 41 0.96 -1.61 8.01
CA VAL A 41 0.23 -0.84 7.01
C VAL A 41 -1.11 -1.51 6.68
N LEU A 42 -1.11 -2.82 6.43
CA LEU A 42 -2.32 -3.58 6.19
C LEU A 42 -3.29 -3.53 7.36
N ASP A 43 -2.80 -3.61 8.60
CA ASP A 43 -3.64 -3.54 9.80
C ASP A 43 -4.28 -2.16 9.98
N ARG A 44 -3.54 -1.08 9.69
CA ARG A 44 -4.04 0.29 9.85
C ARG A 44 -4.92 0.76 8.69
N ARG A 45 -4.52 0.48 7.45
CA ARG A 45 -5.19 0.99 6.23
C ARG A 45 -6.26 0.05 5.69
N GLY A 46 -6.13 -1.25 5.97
CA GLY A 46 -7.07 -2.28 5.52
C GLY A 46 -6.87 -2.74 4.08
N GLU A 47 -7.54 -3.85 3.75
CA GLU A 47 -7.39 -4.53 2.45
C GLU A 47 -7.95 -3.75 1.27
N LEU A 48 -9.01 -2.96 1.47
CA LEU A 48 -9.59 -2.14 0.40
C LEU A 48 -8.59 -1.06 -0.08
N TRP A 49 -7.89 -0.42 0.85
CA TRP A 49 -6.83 0.55 0.53
C TRP A 49 -5.69 -0.14 -0.22
N ALA A 50 -5.24 -1.29 0.28
CA ALA A 50 -4.18 -2.05 -0.36
C ALA A 50 -4.56 -2.52 -1.77
N ALA A 51 -5.80 -2.97 -1.98
CA ALA A 51 -6.30 -3.35 -3.30
C ALA A 51 -6.28 -2.17 -4.29
N ALA A 52 -6.66 -0.97 -3.83
CA ALA A 52 -6.60 0.24 -4.65
C ALA A 52 -5.15 0.63 -4.99
N VAL A 53 -4.24 0.61 -4.01
CA VAL A 53 -2.81 0.89 -4.23
C VAL A 53 -2.21 -0.12 -5.22
N LEU A 54 -2.50 -1.41 -5.09
CA LEU A 54 -1.93 -2.46 -5.93
C LEU A 54 -2.62 -2.60 -7.29
N GLY A 55 -3.80 -1.99 -7.48
CA GLY A 55 -4.56 -2.06 -8.72
C GLY A 55 -5.10 -3.47 -9.01
N ARG A 56 -5.32 -4.28 -7.96
CA ARG A 56 -5.87 -5.64 -8.08
C ARG A 56 -6.65 -6.02 -6.83
N ASP A 57 -7.54 -6.99 -6.98
CA ASP A 57 -8.25 -7.58 -5.86
C ASP A 57 -7.33 -8.47 -4.99
N LEU A 58 -7.62 -8.54 -3.70
CA LEU A 58 -6.88 -9.28 -2.66
C LEU A 58 -7.63 -10.52 -2.14
N VAL A 59 -8.44 -11.15 -2.99
CA VAL A 59 -9.22 -12.37 -2.64
C VAL A 59 -8.38 -13.56 -2.20
N ARG A 60 -7.15 -13.69 -2.71
CA ARG A 60 -6.27 -14.82 -2.38
C ARG A 60 -5.69 -14.63 -1.00
N ARG A 61 -5.76 -15.66 -0.16
CA ARG A 61 -5.26 -15.64 1.22
C ARG A 61 -3.87 -16.26 1.35
N SER A 62 -3.13 -15.81 2.36
CA SER A 62 -1.86 -16.43 2.73
C SER A 62 -2.09 -17.87 3.24
N LEU A 63 -1.22 -18.79 2.83
CA LEU A 63 -1.28 -20.19 3.26
C LEU A 63 -0.91 -20.37 4.74
N ILE A 64 -0.02 -19.52 5.27
CA ILE A 64 0.44 -19.58 6.66
C ILE A 64 -0.49 -18.80 7.59
N ARG A 65 -1.14 -17.74 7.07
CA ARG A 65 -2.07 -16.89 7.82
C ARG A 65 -3.31 -16.61 6.99
N ALA A 66 -4.33 -17.48 7.09
CA ALA A 66 -5.55 -17.38 6.30
C ALA A 66 -6.31 -16.04 6.44
N GLY A 67 -6.13 -15.33 7.57
CA GLY A 67 -6.69 -14.00 7.80
C GLY A 67 -5.93 -12.85 7.12
N ARG A 68 -4.88 -13.12 6.35
CA ARG A 68 -4.07 -12.10 5.65
C ARG A 68 -4.15 -12.30 4.14
N PRO A 69 -4.13 -11.23 3.34
CA PRO A 69 -4.08 -11.35 1.89
C PRO A 69 -2.73 -11.93 1.44
N TYR A 70 -2.74 -12.61 0.31
CA TYR A 70 -1.53 -13.03 -0.40
C TYR A 70 -0.98 -11.85 -1.20
N LEU A 71 0.29 -11.52 -0.96
CA LEU A 71 1.04 -10.52 -1.70
C LEU A 71 1.98 -11.20 -2.69
N ARG A 72 2.09 -10.63 -3.89
CA ARG A 72 3.11 -10.96 -4.88
C ARG A 72 4.42 -10.29 -4.47
N ALA A 73 5.54 -10.81 -4.98
CA ALA A 73 6.84 -10.21 -4.73
C ALA A 73 6.85 -8.72 -5.13
N GLY A 74 7.38 -7.86 -4.26
CA GLY A 74 7.49 -6.42 -4.50
C GLY A 74 6.26 -5.61 -4.06
N GLU A 75 5.11 -6.25 -3.86
CA GLU A 75 3.90 -5.54 -3.42
C GLU A 75 3.97 -5.07 -1.97
N ASP A 76 4.74 -5.78 -1.13
CA ASP A 76 5.11 -5.34 0.21
C ASP A 76 5.84 -3.99 0.19
N TYR A 77 6.84 -3.83 -0.68
CA TYR A 77 7.54 -2.56 -0.89
C TYR A 77 6.59 -1.47 -1.40
N THR A 78 5.72 -1.79 -2.37
CA THR A 78 4.74 -0.84 -2.91
C THR A 78 3.79 -0.33 -1.82
N LEU A 79 3.26 -1.22 -0.96
CA LEU A 79 2.36 -0.81 0.13
C LEU A 79 3.06 0.08 1.16
N VAL A 80 4.29 -0.25 1.55
CA VAL A 80 5.08 0.56 2.50
C VAL A 80 5.38 1.94 1.91
N ALA A 81 5.76 2.02 0.63
CA ALA A 81 6.04 3.29 -0.03
C ALA A 81 4.78 4.14 -0.21
N ALA A 82 3.65 3.54 -0.60
CA ALA A 82 2.37 4.24 -0.73
C ALA A 82 1.89 4.81 0.60
N ASP A 83 2.03 4.06 1.69
CA ASP A 83 1.66 4.55 3.01
C ASP A 83 2.47 5.78 3.44
N ARG A 84 3.77 5.79 3.12
CA ARG A 84 4.63 6.95 3.36
C ARG A 84 4.16 8.16 2.56
N VAL A 85 3.88 7.99 1.27
CA VAL A 85 3.37 9.08 0.41
C VAL A 85 2.08 9.68 0.98
N GLU A 86 1.10 8.86 1.37
CA GLU A 86 -0.13 9.40 1.95
C GLU A 86 0.08 10.08 3.30
N THR A 87 0.98 9.56 4.14
CA THR A 87 1.28 10.15 5.44
C THR A 87 1.96 11.51 5.30
N ASP A 88 2.90 11.62 4.37
CA ASP A 88 3.60 12.87 4.06
C ASP A 88 2.62 13.90 3.46
N CYS A 89 1.73 13.49 2.55
CA CYS A 89 0.68 14.38 2.01
C CYS A 89 -0.28 14.90 3.09
N VAL A 90 -0.65 14.07 4.08
CA VAL A 90 -1.50 14.51 5.20
C VAL A 90 -0.77 15.56 6.05
N ALA A 91 0.53 15.39 6.31
CA ALA A 91 1.31 16.37 7.06
C ALA A 91 1.38 17.73 6.35
N GLU A 92 1.56 17.74 5.02
CA GLU A 92 1.58 18.98 4.24
C GLU A 92 0.22 19.71 4.22
N VAL A 93 -0.88 18.96 4.16
CA VAL A 93 -2.24 19.56 4.18
C VAL A 93 -2.54 20.19 5.55
N ILE A 94 -2.18 19.53 6.65
CA ILE A 94 -2.37 20.09 8.01
C ILE A 94 -1.55 21.38 8.19
N TRP A 95 -0.32 21.41 7.69
CA TRP A 95 0.51 22.61 7.74
C TRP A 95 -0.11 23.80 6.99
N LYS A 96 -0.63 23.55 5.77
CA LYS A 96 -1.25 24.62 4.95
C LYS A 96 -2.60 25.11 5.48
N ALA A 97 -3.34 24.28 6.23
CA ALA A 97 -4.64 24.65 6.79
C ALA A 97 -4.55 25.44 8.11
N GLY A 98 -3.36 25.53 8.72
CA GLY A 98 -3.10 26.28 9.95
C GLY A 98 -2.55 27.70 9.74
N GLN A 99 -2.47 28.18 8.49
CA GLN A 99 -2.15 29.57 8.11
C GLN A 99 -3.42 30.32 7.71
#